data_AF-A0A2V9Z505-F1
#
_entry.id   AF-A0A2V9Z505-F1
#
_cell.length_a   1.000
_cell.length_b   1.000
_cell.length_c   1.000
_cell.angle_alpha   90.00
_cell.angle_beta   90.00
_cell.angle_gamma   90.00
#
_symmetry.space_group_name_H-M   'P 1'
#
loop_
_entity.id
_entity.type
_entity.pdbx_description
1 polymer ?
#
loop_
_entity_poly.entity_id
_entity_poly.type
_entity_poly.pdbx_seq_one_letter_code
_entity_poly.pdbx_strand_id
1 'polypeptide(L)'
;MGLTRTITRSVAQLYQATRYVNQGDLSHRIAVKSKDQLATLETSFNSMTESLEKLLAEQKEKQRLENELAIAQEVQAQLFPKEISQLESLEVHGFCRPARTVSGDYYDFLTLNSDKLTLAVGDISGKGISAALLMATIHSAVRAYSLESVPAISLPA
;
A
#
# COMPACT_ATOMS: atom_id res chain seq x y z
N MET A 1 -37.29 43.34 -16.76
CA MET A 1 -37.80 42.04 -16.25
C MET A 1 -36.90 40.82 -16.53
N GLY A 2 -35.75 40.95 -17.23
CA GLY A 2 -34.88 39.79 -17.54
C GLY A 2 -33.92 39.37 -16.41
N LEU A 3 -33.28 40.33 -15.73
CA LEU A 3 -32.25 40.09 -14.71
C LEU A 3 -32.74 39.32 -13.48
N THR A 4 -33.87 39.71 -12.90
CA THR A 4 -34.44 39.04 -11.71
C THR A 4 -34.76 37.58 -12.00
N ARG A 5 -35.27 37.25 -13.19
CA ARG A 5 -35.59 35.87 -13.57
C ARG A 5 -34.34 35.02 -13.74
N THR A 6 -33.25 35.59 -14.28
CA THR A 6 -31.97 34.88 -14.42
C THR A 6 -31.33 34.60 -13.06
N ILE A 7 -31.30 35.59 -12.16
CA ILE A 7 -30.76 35.43 -10.80
C ILE A 7 -31.50 34.34 -10.04
N THR A 8 -32.84 34.39 -10.01
CA THR A 8 -33.65 33.38 -9.32
C THR A 8 -33.41 31.98 -9.85
N ARG A 9 -33.22 31.84 -11.17
CA ARG A 9 -32.93 30.54 -11.80
C ARG A 9 -31.56 30.01 -11.38
N SER A 10 -30.50 30.81 -11.48
CA SER A 10 -29.14 30.39 -11.10
C SER A 10 -29.04 30.02 -9.63
N VAL A 11 -29.65 30.80 -8.74
CA VAL A 11 -29.72 30.47 -7.31
C VAL A 11 -30.47 29.16 -7.07
N ALA A 12 -31.60 28.94 -7.75
CA ALA A 12 -32.34 27.68 -7.63
C ALA A 12 -31.53 26.48 -8.14
N GLN A 13 -30.78 26.63 -9.24
CA GLN A 13 -29.90 25.58 -9.77
C GLN A 13 -28.75 25.26 -8.81
N LEU A 14 -28.09 26.28 -8.25
CA LEU A 14 -27.04 26.10 -7.23
C LEU A 14 -27.58 25.43 -5.97
N TYR A 15 -28.75 25.85 -5.49
CA TYR A 15 -29.40 25.22 -4.34
C TYR A 15 -29.70 23.75 -4.60
N GLN A 16 -30.28 23.43 -5.75
CA GLN A 16 -30.59 22.05 -6.13
C GLN A 16 -29.32 21.20 -6.28
N ALA A 17 -28.30 21.72 -6.95
CA ALA A 17 -27.00 21.05 -7.11
C ALA A 17 -26.34 20.77 -5.76
N THR A 18 -26.40 21.72 -4.82
CA THR A 18 -25.90 21.55 -3.45
C THR A 18 -26.66 20.43 -2.72
N ARG A 19 -27.95 20.23 -2.99
CA ARG A 19 -28.71 19.10 -2.41
C ARG A 19 -28.23 17.74 -2.93
N TYR A 20 -27.88 17.62 -4.21
CA TYR A 20 -27.29 16.38 -4.74
C TYR A 20 -25.96 16.08 -4.05
N VAL A 21 -25.09 17.08 -3.92
CA VAL A 21 -23.81 16.95 -3.20
C VAL A 21 -24.01 16.51 -1.75
N ASN A 22 -24.97 17.10 -1.02
CA ASN A 22 -25.29 16.70 0.36
C ASN A 22 -25.85 15.27 0.48
N GLN A 23 -26.40 14.71 -0.60
CA GLN A 23 -26.85 13.33 -0.67
C GLN A 23 -25.73 12.36 -1.10
N GLY A 24 -24.51 12.87 -1.33
CA GLY A 24 -23.35 12.11 -1.78
C GLY A 24 -23.25 11.97 -3.30
N ASP A 25 -24.18 12.56 -4.07
CA ASP A 25 -24.10 12.59 -5.52
C ASP A 25 -23.27 13.79 -5.97
N LEU A 26 -21.98 13.54 -6.18
CA LEU A 26 -21.04 14.51 -6.73
C LEU A 26 -21.05 14.53 -8.25
N SER A 27 -21.83 13.70 -8.95
CA SER A 27 -21.84 13.63 -10.42
C SER A 27 -22.77 14.66 -11.06
N HIS A 28 -23.68 15.24 -10.29
CA HIS A 28 -24.58 16.30 -10.75
C HIS A 28 -23.79 17.54 -11.22
N ARG A 29 -24.18 18.10 -12.36
CA ARG A 29 -23.57 19.32 -12.92
C ARG A 29 -24.63 20.35 -13.24
N ILE A 30 -24.34 21.60 -12.89
CA ILE A 30 -25.17 22.73 -13.27
C ILE A 30 -24.94 23.03 -14.75
N ALA A 31 -26.01 22.97 -15.54
CA ALA A 31 -25.98 23.43 -16.93
C ALA A 31 -25.88 24.97 -16.96
N VAL A 32 -24.66 25.47 -17.17
CA VAL A 32 -24.34 26.90 -17.25
C VAL A 32 -24.90 27.47 -18.55
N LYS A 33 -25.80 28.46 -18.46
CA LYS A 33 -26.46 29.07 -19.64
C LYS A 33 -26.18 30.56 -19.82
N SER A 34 -25.69 31.23 -18.78
CA SER A 34 -25.37 32.66 -18.82
C SER A 34 -23.87 32.89 -19.07
N LYS A 35 -23.48 34.15 -19.29
CA LYS A 35 -22.08 34.61 -19.39
C LYS A 35 -21.75 35.71 -18.37
N ASP A 36 -22.53 35.79 -17.29
CA ASP A 36 -22.37 36.77 -16.21
C ASP A 36 -21.59 36.21 -15.01
N GLN A 37 -21.50 36.97 -13.92
CA GLN A 37 -20.81 36.54 -12.70
C GLN A 37 -21.45 35.31 -12.05
N LEU A 38 -22.75 35.06 -12.27
CA LEU A 38 -23.42 33.86 -11.76
C LEU A 38 -23.00 32.63 -12.55
N ALA A 39 -22.79 32.76 -13.86
CA ALA A 39 -22.21 31.69 -14.66
C ALA A 39 -20.80 31.29 -14.17
N THR A 40 -20.00 32.27 -13.74
CA THR A 40 -18.70 31.99 -13.10
C THR A 40 -18.89 31.17 -11.83
N LEU A 41 -19.85 31.53 -10.98
CA LEU A 41 -20.13 30.78 -9.74
C LEU A 41 -20.61 29.35 -10.02
N GLU A 42 -21.51 29.15 -10.98
CA GLU A 42 -21.98 27.83 -11.42
C GLU A 42 -20.82 26.98 -11.98
N THR A 43 -19.93 27.61 -12.75
CA THR A 43 -18.73 26.95 -13.28
C THR A 43 -17.77 26.56 -12.15
N SER A 44 -17.48 27.47 -11.22
CA SER A 44 -16.65 27.19 -10.06
C SER A 44 -17.25 26.08 -9.19
N PHE A 45 -18.56 26.06 -9.02
CA PHE A 45 -19.25 24.98 -8.32
C PHE A 45 -19.00 23.62 -9.00
N ASN A 46 -19.23 23.54 -10.31
CA ASN A 46 -18.99 22.31 -11.08
C ASN A 46 -17.53 21.83 -10.95
N SER A 47 -16.56 22.73 -11.09
CA SER A 47 -15.13 22.40 -10.96
C SER A 47 -14.76 21.93 -9.55
N MET A 48 -15.35 22.53 -8.50
CA MET A 48 -15.16 22.07 -7.13
C MET A 48 -15.72 20.65 -6.93
N THR A 49 -16.94 20.39 -7.40
CA THR A 49 -17.57 19.06 -7.26
C THR A 49 -16.80 17.98 -8.02
N GLU A 50 -16.30 18.27 -9.21
CA GLU A 50 -15.44 17.37 -9.99
C GLU A 50 -14.12 17.08 -9.29
N SER A 51 -13.49 18.11 -8.71
CA SER A 51 -12.25 17.94 -7.96
C SER A 51 -12.46 17.09 -6.71
N LEU A 52 -13.58 17.29 -5.99
CA LEU A 52 -13.94 16.47 -4.84
C LEU A 52 -14.20 15.02 -5.22
N GLU A 53 -14.94 14.78 -6.30
CA GLU A 53 -15.22 13.44 -6.82
C GLU A 53 -13.91 12.69 -7.14
N LYS A 54 -12.99 13.37 -7.83
CA LYS A 54 -11.68 12.82 -8.15
C LYS A 54 -10.84 12.53 -6.90
N LEU A 55 -10.78 13.47 -5.95
CA LEU A 55 -10.02 13.28 -4.72
C LEU A 55 -10.55 12.13 -3.87
N LEU A 56 -11.87 11.96 -3.78
CA LEU A 56 -12.47 10.84 -3.06
C LEU A 56 -12.16 9.50 -3.74
N ALA A 57 -12.18 9.44 -5.07
CA ALA A 57 -11.80 8.25 -5.82
C ALA A 57 -10.32 7.90 -5.60
N GLU A 58 -9.42 8.89 -5.70
CA GLU A 58 -7.98 8.72 -5.44
C GLU A 58 -7.71 8.29 -3.99
N GLN A 59 -8.39 8.89 -3.01
CA GLN A 59 -8.26 8.53 -1.60
C GLN A 59 -8.74 7.10 -1.34
N LYS A 60 -9.87 6.70 -1.93
CA LYS A 60 -10.39 5.34 -1.80
C LYS A 60 -9.42 4.30 -2.37
N GLU A 61 -8.85 4.58 -3.54
CA GLU A 61 -7.88 3.69 -4.16
C GLU A 61 -6.57 3.63 -3.36
N LYS A 62 -6.09 4.77 -2.87
CA LYS A 62 -4.93 4.82 -1.99
C LYS A 62 -5.16 3.99 -0.72
N GLN A 63 -6.30 4.12 -0.08
CA GLN A 63 -6.65 3.34 1.12
C GLN A 63 -6.68 1.84 0.82
N ARG A 64 -7.21 1.44 -0.35
CA ARG A 64 -7.21 0.04 -0.79
C ARG A 64 -5.78 -0.50 -0.92
N LEU A 65 -4.90 0.24 -1.59
CA LEU A 65 -3.49 -0.14 -1.77
C LEU A 65 -2.73 -0.18 -0.44
N GLU A 66 -2.99 0.76 0.48
CA GLU A 66 -2.39 0.76 1.82
C GLU A 66 -2.82 -0.48 2.63
N ASN A 67 -4.09 -0.89 2.53
CA ASN A 67 -4.56 -2.11 3.17
C ASN A 67 -3.90 -3.37 2.58
N GLU A 68 -3.77 -3.45 1.25
CA GLU A 68 -3.08 -4.56 0.58
C GLU A 68 -1.60 -4.65 0.99
N LEU A 69 -0.94 -3.50 1.13
CA LEU A 69 0.44 -3.42 1.62
C LEU A 69 0.57 -3.90 3.08
N ALA A 70 -0.39 -3.55 3.94
CA ALA A 70 -0.41 -4.01 5.33
C ALA A 70 -0.55 -5.54 5.43
N ILE A 71 -1.40 -6.14 4.59
CA ILE A 71 -1.53 -7.60 4.49
C ILE A 71 -0.20 -8.21 4.02
N ALA A 72 0.43 -7.65 2.99
CA ALA A 72 1.72 -8.14 2.50
C ALA A 72 2.81 -8.07 3.57
N GLN A 73 2.82 -7.03 4.41
CA GLN A 73 3.72 -6.92 5.55
C GLN A 73 3.47 -8.03 6.58
N GLU A 74 2.20 -8.32 6.89
CA GLU A 74 1.86 -9.40 7.82
C GLU A 74 2.32 -10.76 7.30
N VAL A 75 2.10 -11.04 6.01
CA VAL A 75 2.59 -12.27 5.38
C VAL A 75 4.12 -12.33 5.40
N GLN A 76 4.82 -11.25 5.04
CA GLN A 76 6.27 -11.21 5.09
C GLN A 76 6.81 -11.41 6.51
N ALA A 77 6.17 -10.82 7.52
CA ALA A 77 6.55 -10.99 8.91
C ALA A 77 6.51 -12.45 9.37
N GLN A 78 5.63 -13.26 8.77
CA GLN A 78 5.54 -14.70 9.06
C GLN A 78 6.66 -15.53 8.42
N LEU A 79 7.36 -15.00 7.41
CA LEU A 79 8.50 -15.66 6.77
C LEU A 79 9.77 -15.58 7.63
N PHE A 80 9.88 -14.58 8.50
CA PHE A 80 11.03 -14.48 9.39
C PHE A 80 10.94 -15.53 10.52
N PRO A 81 12.09 -16.07 10.97
CA PRO A 81 12.16 -16.96 12.12
C PRO A 81 11.48 -16.34 13.35
N LYS A 82 10.49 -17.06 13.90
CA LYS A 82 9.76 -16.64 15.11
C LYS A 82 10.34 -17.18 16.39
N GLU A 83 11.03 -18.32 16.31
CA GLU A 83 11.64 -18.98 17.44
C GLU A 83 13.15 -18.80 17.41
N ILE A 84 13.72 -18.63 18.60
CA ILE A 84 15.16 -18.58 18.82
C ILE A 84 15.68 -20.00 18.59
N SER A 85 16.54 -20.18 17.60
CA SER A 85 17.28 -21.43 17.46
C SER A 85 18.37 -21.47 18.53
N GLN A 86 18.22 -22.37 19.51
CA GLN A 86 19.21 -22.63 20.54
C GLN A 86 19.97 -23.91 20.20
N LEU A 87 21.29 -23.79 20.03
CA LEU A 87 22.22 -24.89 20.22
C LEU A 87 22.70 -24.86 21.68
N GLU A 88 23.19 -25.98 22.19
CA GLU A 88 23.66 -26.10 23.59
C GLU A 88 24.71 -25.03 23.97
N SER A 89 25.47 -24.54 22.99
CA SER A 89 26.51 -23.52 23.16
C SER A 89 26.22 -22.17 22.52
N LEU A 90 25.09 -22.00 21.81
CA LEU A 90 24.83 -20.80 20.99
C LEU A 90 23.34 -20.44 20.97
N GLU A 91 23.03 -19.21 21.32
CA GLU A 91 21.70 -18.62 21.21
C GLU A 91 21.67 -17.59 20.09
N VAL A 92 20.76 -17.73 19.13
CA VAL A 92 20.68 -16.84 17.95
C VAL A 92 19.35 -16.09 17.91
N HIS A 93 19.46 -14.76 17.85
CA HIS A 93 18.34 -13.84 17.75
C HIS A 93 18.36 -13.13 16.39
N GLY A 94 17.18 -12.88 15.84
CA GLY A 94 17.02 -12.15 14.59
C GLY A 94 15.88 -11.15 14.68
N PHE A 95 16.11 -9.95 14.15
CA PHE A 95 15.10 -8.91 14.08
C PHE A 95 15.30 -8.09 12.81
N CYS A 96 14.25 -7.96 12.00
CA CYS A 96 14.22 -7.04 10.87
C CYS A 96 13.18 -5.94 11.15
N ARG A 97 13.63 -4.68 11.04
CA ARG A 97 12.75 -3.51 11.08
C ARG A 97 12.67 -2.91 9.68
N PRO A 98 11.58 -3.12 8.94
CA PRO A 98 11.41 -2.53 7.62
C PRO A 98 11.52 -1.00 7.67
N ALA A 99 12.21 -0.40 6.69
CA ALA A 99 12.28 1.05 6.53
C ALA A 99 10.97 1.65 5.95
N ARG A 100 10.12 0.81 5.37
CA ARG A 100 8.78 1.12 4.83
C ARG A 100 7.79 0.07 5.34
N THR A 101 6.72 -0.22 4.59
CA THR A 101 5.76 -1.27 4.94
C THR A 101 6.37 -2.68 4.84
N VAL A 102 7.26 -2.93 3.87
CA VAL A 102 7.92 -4.22 3.66
C VAL A 102 9.43 -4.07 3.49
N SER A 103 10.20 -5.12 3.78
CA SER A 103 11.67 -5.14 3.68
C SER A 103 12.17 -5.94 2.47
N GLY A 104 13.34 -5.59 1.96
CA GLY A 104 14.10 -6.45 1.05
C GLY A 104 15.05 -7.40 1.79
N ASP A 105 15.27 -7.16 3.08
CA ASP A 105 16.18 -7.94 3.90
C ASP A 105 15.62 -9.34 4.14
N TYR A 106 16.51 -10.31 4.10
CA TYR A 106 16.26 -11.71 4.32
C TYR A 106 17.17 -12.20 5.44
N TYR A 107 16.61 -12.94 6.40
CA TYR A 107 17.41 -13.80 7.26
C TYR A 107 16.64 -15.06 7.61
N ASP A 108 17.35 -16.16 7.82
CA ASP A 108 16.78 -17.43 8.26
C ASP A 108 17.78 -18.25 9.08
N PHE A 109 17.25 -19.09 9.97
CA PHE A 109 18.00 -20.01 10.82
C PHE A 109 17.58 -21.44 10.47
N LEU A 110 18.54 -22.25 10.01
CA LEU A 110 18.30 -23.61 9.55
C LEU A 110 19.14 -24.57 10.37
N THR A 111 18.50 -25.40 11.20
CA THR A 111 19.20 -26.44 11.98
C THR A 111 19.39 -27.66 11.09
N LEU A 112 20.63 -28.00 10.75
CA LEU A 112 20.95 -29.19 9.95
C LEU A 112 20.98 -30.45 10.82
N ASN A 113 21.48 -30.35 12.04
CA ASN A 113 21.48 -31.39 13.07
C ASN A 113 21.71 -30.76 14.46
N SER A 114 21.84 -31.59 15.51
CA SER A 114 21.96 -31.12 16.91
C SER A 114 23.10 -30.14 17.16
N ASP A 115 24.12 -30.12 16.30
CA ASP A 115 25.36 -29.38 16.53
C ASP A 115 25.68 -28.38 15.40
N LYS A 116 24.86 -28.33 14.34
CA LYS A 116 25.08 -27.45 13.18
C LYS A 116 23.86 -26.59 12.88
N LEU A 117 24.06 -25.30 13.00
CA LEU A 117 23.14 -24.25 12.60
C LEU A 117 23.70 -23.52 11.37
N THR A 118 22.88 -23.35 10.34
CA THR A 118 23.17 -22.50 9.20
C THR A 118 22.40 -21.20 9.34
N LEU A 119 23.15 -20.10 9.24
CA LEU A 119 22.61 -18.75 9.14
C LEU A 119 22.57 -18.35 7.67
N ALA A 120 21.41 -17.94 7.18
CA ALA A 120 21.28 -17.31 5.88
C ALA A 120 20.89 -15.84 6.09
N VAL A 121 21.60 -14.91 5.44
CA VAL A 121 21.28 -13.48 5.44
C VAL A 121 21.44 -12.95 4.03
N GLY A 122 20.54 -12.07 3.60
CA GLY A 122 20.62 -11.42 2.30
C GLY A 122 19.98 -10.03 2.34
N ASP A 123 20.48 -9.13 1.51
CA ASP A 123 19.86 -7.85 1.21
C ASP A 123 19.54 -7.81 -0.28
N ILE A 124 18.28 -7.56 -0.61
CA ILE A 124 17.80 -7.56 -1.98
C ILE A 124 17.82 -6.14 -2.51
N SER A 125 18.66 -5.94 -3.52
CA SER A 125 18.71 -4.71 -4.31
C SER A 125 17.32 -4.31 -4.82
N GLY A 126 16.80 -3.21 -4.26
CA GLY A 126 15.45 -2.74 -4.56
C GLY A 126 14.79 -2.15 -3.32
N LYS A 127 13.50 -1.85 -3.41
CA LYS A 127 12.70 -1.41 -2.26
C LYS A 127 11.23 -1.69 -2.47
N GLY A 128 10.48 -1.82 -1.38
CA GLY A 128 9.04 -2.03 -1.41
C GLY A 128 8.66 -3.44 -1.86
N ILE A 129 7.48 -3.58 -2.48
CA ILE A 129 6.84 -4.88 -2.75
C ILE A 129 7.72 -5.79 -3.61
N SER A 130 8.35 -5.27 -4.67
CA SER A 130 9.15 -6.09 -5.58
C SER A 130 10.32 -6.79 -4.88
N ALA A 131 11.00 -6.09 -3.96
CA ALA A 131 12.08 -6.68 -3.17
C ALA A 131 11.54 -7.72 -2.18
N ALA A 132 10.41 -7.43 -1.53
CA ALA A 132 9.75 -8.35 -0.60
C ALA A 132 9.27 -9.65 -1.28
N LEU A 133 8.77 -9.58 -2.52
CA LEU A 133 8.38 -10.76 -3.30
C LEU A 133 9.59 -11.62 -3.67
N LEU A 134 10.71 -11.00 -4.01
CA LEU A 134 11.95 -11.73 -4.27
C LEU A 134 12.48 -12.37 -2.97
N MET A 135 12.37 -11.68 -1.83
CA MET A 135 12.70 -12.21 -0.51
C MET A 135 11.90 -13.48 -0.21
N ALA A 136 10.59 -13.47 -0.45
CA ALA A 136 9.74 -14.65 -0.26
C ALA A 136 10.13 -15.82 -1.19
N THR A 137 10.53 -15.52 -2.43
CA THR A 137 11.03 -16.52 -3.38
C THR A 137 12.34 -17.14 -2.89
N ILE A 138 13.28 -16.31 -2.43
CA ILE A 138 14.56 -16.77 -1.87
C ILE A 138 14.32 -17.61 -0.62
N HIS A 139 13.47 -17.16 0.30
CA HIS A 139 13.09 -17.91 1.49
C HIS A 139 12.58 -19.32 1.13
N SER A 140 11.67 -19.40 0.16
CA SER A 140 11.10 -20.67 -0.30
C SER A 140 12.16 -21.58 -0.92
N ALA A 141 13.06 -21.03 -1.76
CA ALA A 141 14.14 -21.79 -2.38
C ALA A 141 15.15 -22.32 -1.34
N VAL A 142 15.56 -21.47 -0.40
CA VAL A 142 16.49 -21.84 0.67
C VAL A 142 15.90 -22.95 1.54
N ARG A 143 14.62 -22.84 1.93
CA ARG A 143 13.93 -23.89 2.70
C ARG A 143 13.81 -25.19 1.92
N ALA A 144 13.54 -25.14 0.61
CA ALA A 144 13.47 -26.33 -0.24
C ALA A 144 14.83 -27.05 -0.33
N TYR A 145 15.91 -26.33 -0.62
CA TYR A 145 17.25 -26.93 -0.71
C TYR A 145 17.80 -27.36 0.65
N SER A 146 17.38 -26.74 1.75
CA SER A 146 17.78 -27.19 3.09
C SER A 146 17.23 -28.56 3.46
N LEU A 147 16.12 -29.01 2.84
CA LEU A 147 15.58 -30.36 3.02
C LEU A 147 16.38 -31.40 2.22
N GLU A 148 17.02 -30.97 1.12
CA GLU A 148 17.94 -31.76 0.30
C GLU A 148 19.38 -31.54 0.78
N SER A 149 19.73 -32.09 1.96
CA SER A 149 21.09 -32.17 2.55
C SER A 149 22.19 -31.43 1.77
N VAL A 150 22.36 -30.13 2.05
CA VAL A 150 23.36 -29.28 1.39
C VAL A 150 24.78 -29.79 1.70
N PRO A 151 25.66 -29.99 0.70
CA PRO A 151 27.05 -30.32 0.97
C PRO A 151 27.70 -29.16 1.73
N ALA A 152 28.27 -29.47 2.90
CA ALA A 152 28.99 -28.48 3.70
C ALA A 152 30.11 -27.84 2.87
N ILE A 153 30.09 -26.52 2.73
CA ILE A 153 31.20 -25.76 2.15
C ILE A 153 32.38 -25.90 3.13
N SER A 154 33.34 -26.76 2.81
CA SER A 154 34.59 -26.86 3.56
C SER A 154 35.42 -25.61 3.29
N LEU A 155 35.63 -24.77 4.30
CA LEU A 155 36.68 -23.75 4.26
C LEU A 155 38.04 -24.46 4.19
N PRO A 156 38.93 -24.09 3.25
CA PRO A 156 40.28 -24.64 3.24
C PRO A 156 41.04 -24.21 4.50
N ALA A 157 41.80 -25.16 5.06
CA ALA A 157 42.62 -25.01 6.26
C ALA A 157 43.79 -24.02 6.07
#